data_AF-A0A2G1X8G0-F1
#
_entry.id   AF-A0A2G1X8G0-F1
#
_cell.length_a   1.000
_cell.length_b   1.000
_cell.length_c   1.000
_cell.angle_alpha   90.00
_cell.angle_beta   90.00
_cell.angle_gamma   90.00
#
_symmetry.space_group_name_H-M   'P 1'
#
loop_
_entity.id
_entity.type
_entity.pdbx_description
1 polymer ?
#
loop_
_entity_poly.entity_id
_entity_poly.type
_entity_poly.pdbx_seq_one_letter_code
_entity_poly.pdbx_strand_id
1 'polypeptide(L)'
;ALLSLLPGGQSMERSAVTEVGNIALGGFLDGWANYLGKAIDMSPPRYFEADGAAVLPDGALAGDGVFLFESRLDATTTDLDFSIYMLPDSGPFRDLIVGKTAPAAAAGGEAAGGTASTAVPYESLSTFSSLAKKGSANAADNIAMMTGLETSVDVSRLRFVPLADVPAEVGTEPHAGTVFELQGELSGYLAILFQESSAAAVADAMLPMEPDEPLGDMAQNALCELGNVMTSGFIDGWANVLGTTITHSPPEFVHDIGASTISPLVAKLSERQDYGFVIDTAIRTEGIEARCDVYALPDERELARALDHLSDS
;
A
#
# COMPACT_ATOMS: atom_id res chain seq x y z
N ALA A 1 -24.80 11.60 -22.73
CA ALA A 1 -25.98 10.98 -23.41
C ALA A 1 -26.63 11.90 -24.46
N LEU A 2 -26.83 13.20 -24.21
CA LEU A 2 -27.44 14.13 -25.18
C LEU A 2 -26.43 14.79 -26.17
N LEU A 3 -25.15 14.83 -25.82
CA LEU A 3 -24.07 15.41 -26.65
C LEU A 3 -23.58 14.48 -27.77
N SER A 4 -23.73 13.16 -27.63
CA SER A 4 -23.28 12.15 -28.58
C SER A 4 -24.10 12.05 -29.88
N LEU A 5 -25.23 12.77 -29.98
CA LEU A 5 -26.15 12.73 -31.13
C LEU A 5 -25.92 13.88 -32.14
N LEU A 6 -25.00 14.81 -31.87
CA LEU A 6 -24.65 15.89 -32.79
C LEU A 6 -23.41 15.54 -33.63
N PRO A 7 -23.33 15.93 -34.92
CA PRO A 7 -22.09 15.82 -35.68
C PRO A 7 -21.02 16.70 -35.01
N GLY A 8 -19.99 16.07 -34.44
CA GLY A 8 -18.98 16.75 -33.61
C GLY A 8 -19.16 16.57 -32.09
N GLY A 9 -20.18 15.83 -31.66
CA GLY A 9 -20.44 15.51 -30.25
C GLY A 9 -19.23 14.84 -29.57
N GLN A 10 -18.64 13.82 -30.20
CA GLN A 10 -17.45 13.17 -29.67
C GLN A 10 -16.20 14.07 -29.67
N SER A 11 -16.03 14.96 -30.66
CA SER A 11 -14.90 15.91 -30.65
C SER A 11 -15.08 16.99 -29.59
N MET A 12 -16.32 17.40 -29.32
CA MET A 12 -16.65 18.40 -28.31
C MET A 12 -16.56 17.81 -26.90
N GLU A 13 -16.98 16.56 -26.70
CA GLU A 13 -16.76 15.79 -25.48
C GLU A 13 -15.26 15.60 -25.21
N ARG A 14 -14.46 15.18 -26.21
CA ARG A 14 -13.00 15.06 -26.07
C ARG A 14 -12.33 16.38 -25.71
N SER A 15 -12.74 17.46 -26.37
CA SER A 15 -12.21 18.80 -26.08
C SER A 15 -12.58 19.28 -24.67
N ALA A 16 -13.79 18.97 -24.20
CA ALA A 16 -14.22 19.27 -22.84
C ALA A 16 -13.43 18.48 -21.80
N VAL A 17 -13.22 17.17 -22.00
CA VAL A 17 -12.38 16.36 -21.11
C VAL A 17 -10.94 16.84 -21.09
N THR A 18 -10.40 17.22 -22.25
CA THR A 18 -9.03 17.75 -22.36
C THR A 18 -8.89 19.07 -21.61
N GLU A 19 -9.88 19.97 -21.72
CA GLU A 19 -9.87 21.26 -21.03
C GLU A 19 -10.00 21.10 -19.51
N VAL A 20 -10.93 20.24 -19.06
CA VAL A 20 -11.08 19.93 -17.62
C VAL A 20 -9.80 19.29 -17.08
N GLY A 21 -9.20 18.34 -17.81
CA GLY A 21 -7.92 17.73 -17.47
C GLY A 21 -6.79 18.76 -17.41
N ASN A 22 -6.73 19.70 -18.36
CA ASN A 22 -5.72 20.75 -18.38
C ASN A 22 -5.82 21.70 -17.17
N ILE A 23 -7.04 22.08 -16.78
CA ILE A 23 -7.28 22.93 -15.60
C ILE A 23 -6.91 22.17 -14.31
N ALA A 24 -7.37 20.93 -14.17
CA ALA A 24 -7.11 20.11 -12.99
C ALA A 24 -5.61 19.81 -12.82
N LEU A 25 -4.92 19.41 -13.89
CA LEU A 25 -3.49 19.14 -13.89
C LEU A 25 -2.68 20.42 -13.66
N GLY A 26 -3.07 21.55 -14.26
CA GLY A 26 -2.43 22.85 -14.03
C GLY A 26 -2.45 23.24 -12.55
N GLY A 27 -3.64 23.22 -11.92
CA GLY A 27 -3.76 23.54 -10.50
C GLY A 27 -2.99 22.58 -9.58
N PHE A 28 -3.01 21.28 -9.89
CA PHE A 28 -2.25 20.27 -9.15
C PHE A 28 -0.74 20.50 -9.25
N LEU A 29 -0.22 20.69 -10.46
CA LEU A 29 1.20 20.94 -10.70
C LEU A 29 1.68 22.28 -10.14
N ASP A 30 0.85 23.32 -10.16
CA ASP A 30 1.15 24.60 -9.51
C ASP A 30 1.30 24.44 -7.99
N GLY A 31 0.46 23.60 -7.36
CA GLY A 31 0.58 23.25 -5.95
C GLY A 31 1.94 22.61 -5.64
N TRP A 32 2.35 21.63 -6.46
CA TRP A 32 3.66 21.00 -6.36
C TRP A 32 4.80 21.98 -6.63
N ALA A 33 4.69 22.83 -7.66
CA ALA A 33 5.71 23.81 -8.00
C ALA A 33 5.95 24.80 -6.86
N ASN A 34 4.87 25.25 -6.21
CA ASN A 34 4.94 26.10 -5.01
C ASN A 34 5.58 25.35 -3.83
N TYR A 35 5.13 24.12 -3.55
CA TYR A 35 5.70 23.32 -2.46
C TYR A 35 7.18 23.03 -2.69
N LEU A 36 7.58 22.73 -3.92
CA LEU A 36 8.95 22.41 -4.31
C LEU A 36 9.82 23.65 -4.57
N GLY A 37 9.22 24.84 -4.68
CA GLY A 37 9.92 26.06 -5.06
C GLY A 37 10.60 25.98 -6.43
N LYS A 38 10.11 25.10 -7.33
CA LYS A 38 10.63 24.91 -8.68
C LYS A 38 9.46 24.81 -9.65
N ALA A 39 9.57 25.47 -10.81
CA ALA A 39 8.60 25.33 -11.87
C ALA A 39 8.59 23.87 -12.39
N ILE A 40 7.40 23.35 -12.68
CA ILE A 40 7.21 22.04 -13.30
C ILE A 40 6.66 22.29 -14.70
N ASP A 41 7.44 21.94 -15.72
CA ASP A 41 6.99 22.05 -17.10
C ASP A 41 6.10 20.86 -17.46
N MET A 42 4.96 21.15 -18.09
CA MET A 42 4.02 20.13 -18.58
C MET A 42 3.88 20.24 -20.09
N SER A 43 4.01 19.11 -20.80
CA SER A 43 3.60 19.03 -22.20
C SER A 43 2.08 19.09 -22.32
N PRO A 44 1.50 19.64 -23.40
CA PRO A 44 0.06 19.72 -23.57
C PRO A 44 -0.64 18.35 -23.35
N PRO A 45 -1.70 18.28 -22.53
CA PRO A 45 -2.37 17.02 -22.25
C PRO A 45 -2.94 16.43 -23.54
N ARG A 46 -2.74 15.12 -23.72
CA ARG A 46 -3.27 14.37 -24.85
C ARG A 46 -4.41 13.49 -24.37
N TYR A 47 -5.59 13.66 -24.97
CA TYR A 47 -6.69 12.74 -24.75
C TYR A 47 -6.40 11.37 -25.39
N PHE A 48 -6.68 10.31 -24.65
CA PHE A 48 -6.70 8.94 -25.14
C PHE A 48 -7.73 8.12 -24.35
N GLU A 49 -8.13 6.98 -24.92
CA GLU A 49 -8.99 5.98 -24.27
C GLU A 49 -8.24 4.64 -24.37
N ALA A 50 -7.97 4.03 -23.22
CA ALA A 50 -7.28 2.75 -23.11
C ALA A 50 -7.64 2.08 -21.78
N ASP A 51 -7.53 0.76 -21.73
CA ASP A 51 -7.81 -0.02 -20.52
C ASP A 51 -6.51 -0.40 -19.79
N GLY A 52 -6.53 -0.26 -18.46
CA GLY A 52 -5.46 -0.73 -17.58
C GLY A 52 -4.08 -0.16 -17.93
N ALA A 53 -3.08 -1.04 -18.05
CA ALA A 53 -1.70 -0.61 -18.30
C ALA A 53 -1.46 0.02 -19.69
N ALA A 54 -2.38 -0.14 -20.64
CA ALA A 54 -2.29 0.50 -21.96
C ALA A 54 -2.47 2.03 -21.89
N VAL A 55 -2.87 2.56 -20.74
CA VAL A 55 -2.93 3.99 -20.41
C VAL A 55 -1.52 4.57 -20.23
N LEU A 56 -0.55 3.76 -19.83
CA LEU A 56 0.80 4.21 -19.53
C LEU A 56 1.67 4.30 -20.78
N PRO A 57 2.59 5.27 -20.87
CA PRO A 57 3.52 5.36 -21.99
C PRO A 57 4.46 4.15 -22.04
N ASP A 58 4.94 3.82 -23.23
CA ASP A 58 5.89 2.72 -23.43
C ASP A 58 7.13 2.90 -22.54
N GLY A 59 7.45 1.86 -21.77
CA GLY A 59 8.58 1.88 -20.84
C GLY A 59 8.33 2.64 -19.53
N ALA A 60 7.11 3.13 -19.25
CA ALA A 60 6.78 3.77 -17.98
C ALA A 60 7.01 2.85 -16.76
N LEU A 61 6.92 1.54 -16.98
CA LEU A 61 7.16 0.51 -15.98
C LEU A 61 8.55 -0.14 -16.10
N ALA A 62 9.43 0.40 -16.95
CA ALA A 62 10.77 -0.13 -17.13
C ALA A 62 11.70 0.37 -16.00
N GLY A 63 11.87 -0.43 -14.95
CA GLY A 63 12.76 -0.13 -13.82
C GLY A 63 12.47 -1.00 -12.60
N ASP A 64 13.25 -0.81 -11.52
CA ASP A 64 13.10 -1.53 -10.24
C ASP A 64 11.92 -1.04 -9.37
N GLY A 65 11.06 -0.18 -9.92
CA GLY A 65 9.89 0.37 -9.26
C GLY A 65 9.43 1.69 -9.90
N VAL A 66 8.16 2.01 -9.74
CA VAL A 66 7.54 3.24 -10.25
C VAL A 66 6.89 3.96 -9.08
N PHE A 67 7.14 5.27 -8.96
CA PHE A 67 6.36 6.11 -8.08
C PHE A 67 5.04 6.41 -8.75
N LEU A 68 3.94 6.08 -8.08
CA LEU A 68 2.61 6.47 -8.50
C LEU A 68 2.03 7.36 -7.41
N PHE A 69 1.84 8.63 -7.74
CA PHE A 69 0.98 9.47 -6.93
C PHE A 69 -0.41 9.39 -7.51
N GLU A 70 -1.34 8.87 -6.72
CA GLU A 70 -2.76 8.88 -7.01
C GLU A 70 -3.40 9.97 -6.14
N SER A 71 -4.11 10.90 -6.78
CA SER A 71 -4.98 11.84 -6.09
C SER A 71 -6.39 11.64 -6.59
N ARG A 72 -7.30 11.24 -5.70
CA ARG A 72 -8.74 11.16 -5.97
C ARG A 72 -9.38 12.48 -5.58
N LEU A 73 -10.19 13.03 -6.47
CA LEU A 73 -10.95 14.25 -6.22
C LEU A 73 -12.43 13.95 -6.34
N ASP A 74 -13.15 14.14 -5.23
CA ASP A 74 -14.60 13.99 -5.16
C ASP A 74 -15.26 15.38 -5.16
N ALA A 75 -16.04 15.68 -6.19
CA ALA A 75 -16.81 16.92 -6.23
C ALA A 75 -18.14 16.75 -5.48
N THR A 76 -18.28 17.33 -4.28
CA THR A 76 -19.51 17.22 -3.44
C THR A 76 -20.82 17.71 -4.10
N THR A 77 -20.75 18.38 -5.24
CA THR A 77 -21.92 18.98 -5.93
C THR A 77 -22.11 18.51 -7.36
N THR A 78 -21.25 17.61 -7.87
CA THR A 78 -21.32 17.08 -9.23
C THR A 78 -20.79 15.65 -9.20
N ASP A 79 -21.44 14.70 -9.88
CA ASP A 79 -20.95 13.32 -10.05
C ASP A 79 -19.70 13.31 -10.96
N LEU A 80 -18.62 13.93 -10.50
CA LEU A 80 -17.35 14.04 -11.18
C LEU A 80 -16.28 13.46 -10.26
N ASP A 81 -16.01 12.17 -10.47
CA ASP A 81 -14.92 11.46 -9.83
C ASP A 81 -13.79 11.31 -10.85
N PHE A 82 -12.59 11.78 -10.50
CA PHE A 82 -11.41 11.56 -11.33
C PHE A 82 -10.16 11.37 -10.49
N SER A 83 -9.25 10.54 -11.03
CA SER A 83 -7.94 10.29 -10.44
C SER A 83 -6.86 10.97 -11.26
N ILE A 84 -5.94 11.64 -10.58
CA ILE A 84 -4.70 12.12 -11.17
C ILE A 84 -3.60 11.12 -10.84
N TYR A 85 -2.96 10.58 -11.89
CA TYR A 85 -1.80 9.70 -11.76
C TYR A 85 -0.54 10.44 -12.21
N MET A 86 0.47 10.50 -11.36
CA MET A 86 1.79 11.03 -11.68
C MET A 86 2.84 9.93 -11.54
N LEU A 87 3.62 9.73 -12.60
CA LEU A 87 4.76 8.82 -12.65
C LEU A 87 6.04 9.62 -12.90
N PRO A 88 6.73 10.10 -11.85
CA PRO A 88 7.95 10.85 -12.03
C PRO A 88 9.14 9.95 -12.37
N ASP A 89 10.08 10.46 -13.18
CA ASP A 89 11.37 9.81 -13.37
C ASP A 89 12.13 9.76 -12.03
N SER A 90 12.50 8.56 -11.61
CA SER A 90 13.07 8.28 -10.29
C SER A 90 14.34 9.10 -9.98
N GLY A 91 15.21 9.31 -10.97
CA GLY A 91 16.46 10.07 -10.82
C GLY A 91 16.24 11.57 -10.52
N PRO A 92 15.65 12.35 -11.45
CA PRO A 92 15.36 13.77 -11.23
C PRO A 92 14.46 14.01 -10.01
N PHE A 93 13.50 13.12 -9.74
CA PHE A 93 12.62 13.22 -8.58
C PHE A 93 13.37 13.03 -7.27
N ARG A 94 14.28 12.05 -7.18
CA ARG A 94 15.18 11.90 -6.04
C ARG A 94 15.93 13.19 -5.75
N ASP A 95 16.62 13.72 -6.76
CA ASP A 95 17.49 14.89 -6.59
C ASP A 95 16.68 16.12 -6.15
N LEU A 96 15.41 16.20 -6.56
CA LEU A 96 14.46 17.22 -6.13
C LEU A 96 14.05 17.08 -4.66
N ILE A 97 13.72 15.87 -4.20
CA ILE A 97 13.31 15.60 -2.82
C ILE A 97 14.51 15.70 -1.87
N VAL A 98 15.63 15.04 -2.19
CA VAL A 98 16.87 15.07 -1.40
C VAL A 98 17.47 16.48 -1.34
N GLY A 99 17.40 17.23 -2.44
CA GLY A 99 17.87 18.62 -2.50
C GLY A 99 17.12 19.57 -1.56
N LYS A 100 15.94 19.20 -1.06
CA LYS A 100 15.18 19.94 -0.03
C LYS A 100 15.41 19.47 1.40
N THR A 101 15.81 18.21 1.60
CA THR A 101 16.04 17.63 2.93
C THR A 101 17.49 17.74 3.39
N ALA A 102 18.42 18.19 2.53
CA ALA A 102 19.77 18.55 2.93
C ALA A 102 19.71 19.54 4.12
N PRO A 103 20.33 19.22 5.26
CA PRO A 103 20.19 20.05 6.45
C PRO A 103 20.73 21.45 6.17
N ALA A 104 19.96 22.46 6.57
CA ALA A 104 20.47 23.80 6.78
C ALA A 104 21.52 23.75 7.89
N ALA A 105 22.74 23.33 7.56
CA ALA A 105 23.85 23.38 8.47
C ALA A 105 24.22 24.85 8.72
N ALA A 106 24.17 25.20 10.00
CA ALA A 106 24.73 26.39 10.65
C ALA A 106 23.91 27.71 10.61
N ALA A 107 23.08 27.89 11.64
CA ALA A 107 23.12 29.10 12.47
C ALA A 107 22.68 28.74 13.89
N GLY A 108 23.54 29.00 14.87
CA GLY A 108 23.41 28.52 16.25
C GLY A 108 22.17 29.01 16.99
N GLY A 109 21.66 28.14 17.86
CA GLY A 109 20.64 28.44 18.84
C GLY A 109 20.24 27.17 19.59
N GLU A 110 20.56 27.10 20.88
CA GLU A 110 20.00 26.09 21.78
C GLU A 110 18.48 26.28 21.84
N ALA A 111 17.71 25.27 21.39
CA ALA A 111 16.27 25.23 21.59
C ALA A 111 15.81 23.79 21.84
N ALA A 112 15.11 23.63 22.95
CA ALA A 112 14.55 22.39 23.47
C ALA A 112 13.44 21.82 22.56
N GLY A 113 13.32 20.48 22.55
CA GLY A 113 12.16 19.76 22.02
C GLY A 113 12.16 19.51 20.51
N GLY A 114 13.14 18.75 20.02
CA GLY A 114 13.20 18.35 18.61
C GLY A 114 12.17 17.28 18.27
N THR A 115 11.14 17.63 17.51
CA THR A 115 10.42 16.66 16.67
C THR A 115 11.43 16.14 15.64
N ALA A 116 11.98 14.95 15.88
CA ALA A 116 12.83 14.28 14.90
C ALA A 116 12.02 14.17 13.60
N SER A 117 12.57 14.74 12.52
CA SER A 117 11.95 14.70 11.20
C SER A 117 11.66 13.25 10.84
N THR A 118 10.39 12.89 10.69
CA THR A 118 9.93 11.57 10.20
C THR A 118 10.09 11.48 8.68
N ALA A 119 11.16 12.10 8.15
CA ALA A 119 11.44 12.12 6.74
C ALA A 119 12.12 10.80 6.39
N VAL A 120 11.37 9.96 5.70
CA VAL A 120 11.87 8.68 5.17
C VAL A 120 12.87 8.98 4.05
N PRO A 121 14.14 8.55 4.15
CA PRO A 121 15.12 8.80 3.10
C PRO A 121 14.70 8.16 1.78
N TYR A 122 14.96 8.86 0.67
CA TYR A 122 14.66 8.31 -0.66
C TYR A 122 15.41 7.00 -0.91
N GLU A 123 16.64 6.87 -0.43
CA GLU A 123 17.47 5.68 -0.64
C GLU A 123 16.84 4.43 -0.02
N SER A 124 16.10 4.61 1.07
CA SER A 124 15.35 3.57 1.75
C SER A 124 14.14 3.06 0.94
N LEU A 125 13.67 3.79 -0.08
CA LEU A 125 12.53 3.38 -0.94
C LEU A 125 12.80 2.08 -1.72
N SER A 126 14.08 1.82 -2.05
CA SER A 126 14.49 0.53 -2.62
C SER A 126 14.40 -0.62 -1.61
N THR A 127 14.74 -0.34 -0.36
CA THR A 127 14.61 -1.26 0.78
C THR A 127 13.14 -1.57 1.04
N PHE A 128 12.27 -0.57 1.01
CA PHE A 128 10.81 -0.69 1.10
C PHE A 128 10.20 -1.60 0.04
N SER A 129 10.58 -1.43 -1.22
CA SER A 129 10.19 -2.34 -2.31
C SER A 129 10.66 -3.77 -2.03
N SER A 130 11.88 -3.92 -1.52
CA SER A 130 12.44 -5.22 -1.13
C SER A 130 11.70 -5.86 0.04
N LEU A 131 11.28 -5.08 1.04
CA LEU A 131 10.44 -5.53 2.17
C LEU A 131 9.11 -6.09 1.68
N ALA A 132 8.41 -5.35 0.82
CA ALA A 132 7.14 -5.78 0.24
C ALA A 132 7.30 -7.05 -0.60
N LYS A 133 8.27 -7.06 -1.52
CA LYS A 133 8.52 -8.19 -2.40
C LYS A 133 8.92 -9.46 -1.64
N LYS A 134 9.86 -9.35 -0.69
CA LYS A 134 10.37 -10.50 0.06
C LYS A 134 9.35 -11.01 1.06
N GLY A 135 8.66 -10.12 1.78
CA GLY A 135 7.60 -10.51 2.70
C GLY A 135 6.46 -11.23 1.99
N SER A 136 6.01 -10.70 0.85
CA SER A 136 4.92 -11.30 0.08
C SER A 136 5.30 -12.64 -0.56
N ALA A 137 6.52 -12.76 -1.09
CA ALA A 137 7.01 -14.01 -1.65
C ALA A 137 7.08 -15.12 -0.59
N ASN A 138 7.65 -14.82 0.59
CA ASN A 138 7.71 -15.76 1.69
C ASN A 138 6.30 -16.20 2.16
N ALA A 139 5.35 -15.26 2.24
CA ALA A 139 3.97 -15.59 2.61
C ALA A 139 3.30 -16.51 1.59
N ALA A 140 3.51 -16.29 0.28
CA ALA A 140 3.00 -17.17 -0.77
C ALA A 140 3.63 -18.57 -0.73
N ASP A 141 4.95 -18.66 -0.51
CA ASP A 141 5.66 -19.94 -0.35
C ASP A 141 5.10 -20.75 0.84
N ASN A 142 4.76 -20.05 1.92
CA ASN A 142 4.18 -20.66 3.11
C ASN A 142 2.77 -21.20 2.88
N ILE A 143 1.91 -20.46 2.17
CA ILE A 143 0.59 -20.96 1.75
C ILE A 143 0.75 -22.20 0.87
N ALA A 144 1.66 -22.16 -0.11
CA ALA A 144 1.90 -23.30 -0.99
C ALA A 144 2.37 -24.54 -0.21
N MET A 145 3.25 -24.35 0.78
CA MET A 145 3.73 -25.43 1.63
C MET A 145 2.63 -26.04 2.50
N MET A 146 1.72 -25.22 3.04
CA MET A 146 0.66 -25.68 3.93
C MET A 146 -0.53 -26.32 3.19
N THR A 147 -0.91 -25.75 2.05
CA THR A 147 -2.06 -26.21 1.25
C THR A 147 -1.67 -27.25 0.20
N GLY A 148 -0.40 -27.33 -0.18
CA GLY A 148 0.08 -28.12 -1.31
C GLY A 148 -0.35 -27.57 -2.68
N LEU A 149 -0.95 -26.38 -2.72
CA LEU A 149 -1.45 -25.75 -3.94
C LEU A 149 -0.43 -24.75 -4.51
N GLU A 150 -0.38 -24.65 -5.84
CA GLU A 150 0.42 -23.62 -6.49
C GLU A 150 -0.10 -22.24 -6.10
N THR A 151 0.76 -21.43 -5.49
CA THR A 151 0.40 -20.12 -4.96
C THR A 151 1.35 -19.07 -5.51
N SER A 152 0.81 -17.94 -5.94
CA SER A 152 1.59 -16.84 -6.53
C SER A 152 1.15 -15.48 -5.97
N VAL A 153 2.08 -14.53 -5.96
CA VAL A 153 1.79 -13.14 -5.58
C VAL A 153 1.30 -12.40 -6.83
N ASP A 154 0.02 -12.05 -6.86
CA ASP A 154 -0.58 -11.27 -7.96
C ASP A 154 -0.15 -9.80 -7.90
N VAL A 155 -0.19 -9.24 -6.69
CA VAL A 155 0.11 -7.82 -6.42
C VAL A 155 0.91 -7.75 -5.14
N SER A 156 1.95 -6.92 -5.12
CA SER A 156 2.60 -6.47 -3.89
C SER A 156 2.95 -5.00 -4.06
N ARG A 157 2.16 -4.14 -3.42
CA ARG A 157 2.30 -2.68 -3.52
C ARG A 157 2.53 -2.11 -2.13
N LEU A 158 3.60 -1.35 -1.98
CA LEU A 158 3.77 -0.49 -0.83
C LEU A 158 3.07 0.84 -1.08
N ARG A 159 2.24 1.24 -0.13
CA ARG A 159 1.57 2.54 -0.10
C ARG A 159 1.96 3.28 1.16
N PHE A 160 2.11 4.60 1.06
CA PHE A 160 2.26 5.49 2.20
C PHE A 160 1.03 6.39 2.22
N VAL A 161 0.18 6.21 3.23
CA VAL A 161 -1.14 6.85 3.29
C VAL A 161 -1.39 7.44 4.68
N PRO A 162 -2.24 8.47 4.82
CA PRO A 162 -2.70 8.90 6.12
C PRO A 162 -3.33 7.72 6.86
N LEU A 163 -2.94 7.54 8.12
CA LEU A 163 -3.37 6.36 8.88
C LEU A 163 -4.89 6.32 9.06
N ALA A 164 -5.52 7.49 9.13
CA ALA A 164 -6.98 7.66 9.20
C ALA A 164 -7.73 7.14 7.96
N ASP A 165 -7.06 7.04 6.80
CA ASP A 165 -7.69 6.61 5.55
C ASP A 165 -7.63 5.08 5.38
N VAL A 166 -6.75 4.39 6.13
CA VAL A 166 -6.55 2.94 6.01
C VAL A 166 -7.85 2.13 6.20
N PRO A 167 -8.74 2.43 7.16
CA PRO A 167 -9.98 1.67 7.30
C PRO A 167 -10.89 1.76 6.08
N ALA A 168 -10.95 2.93 5.41
CA ALA A 168 -11.76 3.11 4.21
C ALA A 168 -11.20 2.30 3.03
N GLU A 169 -9.87 2.19 2.93
CA GLU A 169 -9.18 1.41 1.90
C GLU A 169 -9.36 -0.11 2.07
N VAL A 170 -9.58 -0.60 3.29
CA VAL A 170 -9.91 -2.02 3.54
C VAL A 170 -11.37 -2.30 3.13
N GLY A 171 -12.24 -1.29 3.22
CA GLY A 171 -13.61 -1.36 2.76
C GLY A 171 -14.59 -1.97 3.78
N THR A 172 -15.85 -2.04 3.37
CA THR A 172 -16.98 -2.41 4.24
C THR A 172 -17.45 -3.86 4.07
N GLU A 173 -16.74 -4.65 3.26
CA GLU A 173 -17.06 -6.05 3.06
C GLU A 173 -16.64 -6.89 4.29
N PRO A 174 -17.36 -7.99 4.58
CA PRO A 174 -16.98 -8.90 5.66
C PRO A 174 -15.73 -9.69 5.29
N HIS A 175 -14.80 -9.77 6.24
CA HIS A 175 -13.54 -10.49 6.12
C HIS A 175 -13.36 -11.42 7.31
N ALA A 176 -12.69 -12.55 7.07
CA ALA A 176 -12.16 -13.42 8.11
C ALA A 176 -10.64 -13.47 7.99
N GLY A 177 -9.94 -13.51 9.12
CA GLY A 177 -8.49 -13.39 9.09
C GLY A 177 -7.84 -13.36 10.46
N THR A 178 -6.61 -12.85 10.48
CA THR A 178 -5.80 -12.78 11.70
C THR A 178 -5.12 -11.44 11.84
N VAL A 179 -4.97 -10.99 13.08
CA VAL A 179 -4.23 -9.79 13.46
C VAL A 179 -3.11 -10.15 14.42
N PHE A 180 -1.97 -9.50 14.26
CA PHE A 180 -0.76 -9.68 15.05
C PHE A 180 -0.23 -8.33 15.50
N GLU A 181 0.26 -8.27 16.73
CA GLU A 181 1.09 -7.17 17.20
C GLU A 181 2.56 -7.49 16.93
N LEU A 182 3.25 -6.59 16.23
CA LEU A 182 4.69 -6.65 16.01
C LEU A 182 5.42 -6.14 17.26
N GLN A 183 6.51 -6.83 17.61
CA GLN A 183 7.26 -6.62 18.84
C GLN A 183 8.77 -6.67 18.54
N GLY A 184 9.56 -5.96 19.34
CA GLY A 184 11.03 -5.92 19.19
C GLY A 184 11.51 -4.55 18.73
N GLU A 185 12.45 -4.53 17.79
CA GLU A 185 13.00 -3.27 17.24
C GLU A 185 12.04 -2.55 16.30
N LEU A 186 11.05 -3.26 15.77
CA LEU A 186 9.96 -2.71 14.97
C LEU A 186 8.63 -3.16 15.57
N SER A 187 7.93 -2.23 16.21
CA SER A 187 6.58 -2.42 16.71
C SER A 187 5.53 -2.04 15.66
N GLY A 188 4.27 -2.40 15.91
CA GLY A 188 3.15 -2.09 15.02
C GLY A 188 2.17 -3.25 14.93
N TYR A 189 1.42 -3.31 13.83
CA TYR A 189 0.43 -4.36 13.61
C TYR A 189 0.57 -4.98 12.22
N LEU A 190 0.18 -6.24 12.11
CA LEU A 190 0.03 -6.93 10.83
C LEU A 190 -1.34 -7.61 10.82
N ALA A 191 -2.13 -7.35 9.78
CA ALA A 191 -3.40 -8.03 9.55
C ALA A 191 -3.35 -8.80 8.23
N ILE A 192 -3.87 -10.03 8.25
CA ILE A 192 -4.05 -10.85 7.05
C ILE A 192 -5.54 -11.10 6.94
N LEU A 193 -6.17 -10.51 5.93
CA LEU A 193 -7.62 -10.53 5.76
C LEU A 193 -7.98 -11.26 4.47
N PHE A 194 -8.94 -12.16 4.57
CA PHE A 194 -9.52 -12.87 3.45
C PHE A 194 -10.98 -12.46 3.35
N GLN A 195 -11.49 -12.26 2.13
CA GLN A 195 -12.94 -12.24 1.94
C GLN A 195 -13.51 -13.57 2.45
N GLU A 196 -14.72 -13.54 3.01
CA GLU A 196 -15.32 -14.69 3.70
C GLU A 196 -15.30 -15.98 2.86
N SER A 197 -15.58 -15.88 1.56
CA SER A 197 -15.52 -17.00 0.62
C SER A 197 -14.10 -17.54 0.42
N SER A 198 -13.10 -16.66 0.33
CA SER A 198 -11.68 -17.04 0.22
C SER A 198 -11.21 -17.71 1.51
N ALA A 199 -11.62 -17.18 2.67
CA ALA A 199 -11.27 -17.73 3.97
C ALA A 199 -11.78 -19.18 4.12
N ALA A 200 -13.05 -19.41 3.76
CA ALA A 200 -13.66 -20.73 3.79
C ALA A 200 -12.97 -21.70 2.81
N ALA A 201 -12.69 -21.25 1.58
CA ALA A 201 -12.04 -22.09 0.57
C ALA A 201 -10.61 -22.49 0.97
N VAL A 202 -9.85 -21.58 1.57
CA VAL A 202 -8.49 -21.85 2.06
C VAL A 202 -8.53 -22.79 3.26
N ALA A 203 -9.45 -22.54 4.21
CA ALA A 203 -9.62 -23.41 5.37
C ALA A 203 -10.00 -24.84 4.96
N ASP A 204 -10.94 -25.01 4.02
CA ASP A 204 -11.34 -26.31 3.50
C ASP A 204 -10.16 -27.05 2.84
N ALA A 205 -9.34 -26.36 2.06
CA ALA A 205 -8.15 -26.94 1.44
C ALA A 205 -7.08 -27.41 2.45
N MET A 206 -7.05 -26.84 3.66
CA MET A 206 -6.12 -27.22 4.72
C MET A 206 -6.64 -28.35 5.61
N LEU A 207 -7.96 -28.56 5.63
CA LEU A 207 -8.59 -29.54 6.51
C LEU A 207 -8.68 -30.90 5.82
N PRO A 208 -8.45 -32.01 6.55
CA PRO A 208 -8.55 -33.36 5.97
C PRO A 208 -10.00 -33.82 5.75
N MET A 209 -10.98 -33.06 6.22
CA MET A 209 -12.40 -33.34 6.14
C MET A 209 -13.19 -32.05 5.97
N GLU A 210 -14.31 -32.14 5.27
CA GLU A 210 -15.23 -31.03 5.06
C GLU A 210 -15.76 -30.54 6.42
N PRO A 211 -15.62 -29.25 6.75
CA PRO A 211 -16.07 -28.71 8.02
C PRO A 211 -17.59 -28.64 8.10
N ASP A 212 -18.15 -28.83 9.29
CA ASP A 212 -19.60 -28.74 9.53
C ASP A 212 -20.14 -27.32 9.23
N GLU A 213 -19.30 -26.30 9.47
CA GLU A 213 -19.57 -24.89 9.17
C GLU A 213 -18.35 -24.28 8.45
N PRO A 214 -18.54 -23.50 7.35
CA PRO A 214 -17.43 -23.00 6.53
C PRO A 214 -16.34 -22.22 7.29
N LEU A 215 -16.71 -21.52 8.38
CA LEU A 215 -15.81 -20.77 9.25
C LEU A 215 -15.99 -21.11 10.73
N GLY A 216 -16.34 -22.37 11.03
CA GLY A 216 -16.40 -22.87 12.42
C GLY A 216 -15.02 -23.02 13.07
N ASP A 217 -14.99 -23.54 14.30
CA ASP A 217 -13.77 -23.63 15.13
C ASP A 217 -12.56 -24.29 14.43
N MET A 218 -12.80 -25.33 13.61
CA MET A 218 -11.73 -26.00 12.86
C MET A 218 -11.14 -25.10 11.77
N ALA A 219 -12.00 -24.42 11.02
CA ALA A 219 -11.59 -23.48 9.99
C ALA A 219 -10.88 -22.27 10.60
N GLN A 220 -11.38 -21.75 11.73
CA GLN A 220 -10.72 -20.70 12.51
C GLN A 220 -9.30 -21.11 12.91
N ASN A 221 -9.12 -22.32 13.46
CA ASN A 221 -7.79 -22.80 13.85
C ASN A 221 -6.86 -22.97 12.64
N ALA A 222 -7.37 -23.45 11.50
CA ALA A 222 -6.60 -23.55 10.27
C ALA A 222 -6.14 -22.17 9.77
N LEU A 223 -7.03 -21.17 9.79
CA LEU A 223 -6.71 -19.79 9.42
C LEU A 223 -5.74 -19.13 10.41
N CYS A 224 -5.84 -19.43 11.71
CA CYS A 224 -4.87 -18.99 12.72
C CYS A 224 -3.48 -19.56 12.45
N GLU A 225 -3.37 -20.85 12.14
CA GLU A 225 -2.10 -21.49 11.82
C GLU A 225 -1.52 -20.90 10.52
N LEU A 226 -2.35 -20.78 9.48
CA LEU A 226 -1.93 -20.17 8.22
C LEU A 226 -1.44 -18.73 8.42
N GLY A 227 -2.22 -17.92 9.13
CA GLY A 227 -1.87 -16.56 9.46
C GLY A 227 -0.55 -16.49 10.23
N ASN A 228 -0.33 -17.39 11.19
CA ASN A 228 0.91 -17.45 11.96
C ASN A 228 2.12 -17.72 11.05
N VAL A 229 2.03 -18.73 10.17
CA VAL A 229 3.10 -19.06 9.23
C VAL A 229 3.33 -17.94 8.21
N MET A 230 2.28 -17.34 7.65
CA MET A 230 2.37 -16.19 6.74
C MET A 230 3.05 -14.99 7.41
N THR A 231 2.63 -14.66 8.63
CA THR A 231 3.19 -13.55 9.41
C THR A 231 4.66 -13.79 9.74
N SER A 232 5.04 -14.99 10.17
CA SER A 232 6.45 -15.34 10.39
C SER A 232 7.27 -15.17 9.11
N GLY A 233 6.78 -15.68 7.97
CA GLY A 233 7.48 -15.52 6.68
C GLY A 233 7.63 -14.06 6.24
N PHE A 234 6.60 -13.24 6.48
CA PHE A 234 6.61 -11.82 6.18
C PHE A 234 7.64 -11.07 7.04
N ILE A 235 7.61 -11.32 8.35
CA ILE A 235 8.49 -10.71 9.35
C ILE A 235 9.94 -11.18 9.16
N ASP A 236 10.18 -12.45 8.83
CA ASP A 236 11.50 -12.96 8.49
C ASP A 236 12.05 -12.27 7.24
N GLY A 237 11.18 -12.01 6.25
CA GLY A 237 11.52 -11.21 5.07
C GLY A 237 12.03 -9.82 5.47
N TRP A 238 11.34 -9.18 6.40
CA TRP A 238 11.70 -7.86 6.93
C TRP A 238 12.99 -7.88 7.76
N ALA A 239 13.08 -8.77 8.73
CA ALA A 239 14.23 -8.97 9.59
C ALA A 239 15.52 -9.16 8.76
N ASN A 240 15.46 -9.97 7.70
CA ASN A 240 16.58 -10.20 6.80
C ASN A 240 17.00 -8.95 6.01
N VAL A 241 16.04 -8.12 5.59
CA VAL A 241 16.33 -6.88 4.84
C VAL A 241 16.84 -5.79 5.77
N LEU A 242 16.28 -5.69 6.97
CA LEU A 242 16.62 -4.68 7.97
C LEU A 242 17.84 -5.05 8.83
N GLY A 243 18.31 -6.30 8.77
CA GLY A 243 19.39 -6.78 9.62
C GLY A 243 19.04 -6.82 11.10
N THR A 244 17.75 -6.95 11.43
CA THR A 244 17.22 -6.87 12.80
C THR A 244 16.42 -8.11 13.18
N THR A 245 16.01 -8.23 14.45
CA THR A 245 15.08 -9.25 14.94
C THR A 245 13.73 -8.62 15.23
N ILE A 246 12.68 -9.17 14.63
CA ILE A 246 11.30 -8.77 14.83
C ILE A 246 10.53 -10.03 15.26
N THR A 247 9.71 -9.90 16.28
CA THR A 247 8.82 -10.97 16.77
C THR A 247 7.37 -10.50 16.70
N HIS A 248 6.42 -11.40 16.89
CA HIS A 248 5.00 -11.06 16.91
C HIS A 248 4.26 -11.78 18.03
N SER A 249 3.09 -11.25 18.39
CA SER A 249 2.14 -11.93 19.27
C SER A 249 1.59 -13.21 18.63
N PRO A 250 0.92 -14.09 19.39
CA PRO A 250 0.01 -15.07 18.82
C PRO A 250 -1.08 -14.40 17.94
N PRO A 251 -1.66 -15.12 16.96
CA PRO A 251 -2.74 -14.60 16.13
C PRO A 251 -3.99 -14.31 16.96
N GLU A 252 -4.59 -13.13 16.75
CA GLU A 252 -5.98 -12.86 17.10
C GLU A 252 -6.85 -13.09 15.87
N PHE A 253 -7.78 -14.04 15.95
CA PHE A 253 -8.75 -14.26 14.87
C PHE A 253 -9.78 -13.15 14.84
N VAL A 254 -10.10 -12.71 13.63
CA VAL A 254 -11.11 -11.67 13.38
C VAL A 254 -12.07 -12.15 12.29
N HIS A 255 -13.36 -11.91 12.49
CA HIS A 255 -14.41 -12.11 11.49
C HIS A 255 -15.42 -10.97 11.62
N ASP A 256 -15.21 -9.91 10.85
CA ASP A 256 -16.00 -8.68 10.92
C ASP A 256 -15.86 -7.91 9.59
N ILE A 257 -16.52 -6.76 9.49
CA ILE A 257 -16.31 -5.78 8.44
C ILE A 257 -14.84 -5.32 8.48
N GLY A 258 -14.17 -5.32 7.33
CA GLY A 258 -12.73 -5.02 7.24
C GLY A 258 -12.34 -3.68 7.87
N ALA A 259 -13.09 -2.62 7.59
CA ALA A 259 -12.90 -1.32 8.24
C ALA A 259 -13.01 -1.38 9.78
N SER A 260 -13.95 -2.16 10.32
CA SER A 260 -14.14 -2.35 11.76
C SER A 260 -12.97 -3.12 12.38
N THR A 261 -12.39 -4.08 11.66
CA THR A 261 -11.21 -4.83 12.09
C THR A 261 -9.97 -3.95 12.23
N ILE A 262 -9.73 -3.05 11.27
CA ILE A 262 -8.51 -2.23 11.23
C ILE A 262 -8.61 -0.96 12.08
N SER A 263 -9.82 -0.41 12.24
CA SER A 263 -10.03 0.86 12.97
C SER A 263 -9.41 0.90 14.38
N PRO A 264 -9.51 -0.15 15.23
CA PRO A 264 -8.86 -0.18 16.54
C PRO A 264 -7.33 -0.14 16.47
N LEU A 265 -6.73 -0.77 15.46
CA LEU A 265 -5.27 -0.79 15.26
C LEU A 265 -4.77 0.61 14.85
N VAL A 266 -5.48 1.23 13.91
CA VAL A 266 -5.26 2.61 13.46
C VAL A 266 -5.37 3.58 14.63
N ALA A 267 -6.39 3.44 15.48
CA ALA A 267 -6.57 4.33 16.64
C ALA A 267 -5.38 4.27 17.60
N LYS A 268 -4.84 3.07 17.88
CA LYS A 268 -3.65 2.90 18.73
C LYS A 268 -2.39 3.49 18.11
N LEU A 269 -2.16 3.24 16.82
CA LEU A 269 -1.00 3.77 16.10
C LEU A 269 -1.05 5.29 15.93
N SER A 270 -2.24 5.86 15.78
CA SER A 270 -2.46 7.31 15.61
C SER A 270 -1.99 8.14 16.82
N GLU A 271 -1.77 7.51 17.98
CA GLU A 271 -1.16 8.17 19.14
C GLU A 271 0.32 8.52 18.90
N ARG A 272 0.99 7.82 17.98
CA ARG A 272 2.43 7.87 17.76
C ARG A 272 2.84 8.35 16.36
N GLN A 273 1.97 8.17 15.35
CA GLN A 273 2.23 8.51 13.96
C GLN A 273 0.98 8.98 13.22
N ASP A 274 1.16 9.80 12.18
CA ASP A 274 0.06 10.32 11.36
C ASP A 274 -0.13 9.51 10.05
N TYR A 275 0.92 8.81 9.60
CA TYR A 275 0.93 8.06 8.36
C TYR A 275 1.22 6.58 8.60
N GLY A 276 0.65 5.73 7.75
CA GLY A 276 0.90 4.29 7.73
C GLY A 276 1.62 3.88 6.45
N PHE A 277 2.60 2.99 6.59
CA PHE A 277 2.98 2.11 5.49
C PHE A 277 1.92 1.03 5.38
N VAL A 278 1.47 0.73 4.16
CA VAL A 278 0.50 -0.33 3.88
C VAL A 278 1.05 -1.16 2.72
N ILE A 279 1.38 -2.41 2.99
CA ILE A 279 1.74 -3.36 1.94
C ILE A 279 0.49 -4.11 1.53
N ASP A 280 -0.13 -3.69 0.44
CA ASP A 280 -1.27 -4.37 -0.16
C ASP A 280 -0.74 -5.51 -1.03
N THR A 281 -0.95 -6.73 -0.56
CA THR A 281 -0.53 -7.94 -1.24
C THR A 281 -1.71 -8.84 -1.53
N ALA A 282 -1.99 -9.04 -2.83
CA ALA A 282 -2.94 -10.04 -3.30
C ALA A 282 -2.18 -11.34 -3.58
N ILE A 283 -2.51 -12.40 -2.85
CA ILE A 283 -1.96 -13.75 -3.11
C ILE A 283 -3.06 -14.60 -3.72
N ARG A 284 -2.77 -15.26 -4.84
CA ARG A 284 -3.68 -16.18 -5.52
C ARG A 284 -3.20 -17.61 -5.37
N THR A 285 -4.10 -18.47 -4.93
CA THR A 285 -3.89 -19.91 -4.90
C THR A 285 -4.66 -20.55 -6.06
N GLU A 286 -3.93 -21.22 -6.95
CA GLU A 286 -4.52 -21.94 -8.07
C GLU A 286 -5.37 -23.13 -7.58
N GLY A 287 -6.48 -23.37 -8.26
CA GLY A 287 -7.43 -24.44 -7.91
C GLY A 287 -8.59 -24.02 -7.01
N ILE A 288 -8.45 -22.95 -6.21
CA ILE A 288 -9.52 -22.49 -5.30
C ILE A 288 -9.90 -21.00 -5.46
N GLU A 289 -9.28 -20.27 -6.38
CA GLU A 289 -9.52 -18.82 -6.62
C GLU A 289 -9.59 -17.98 -5.33
N ALA A 290 -8.74 -18.31 -4.35
CA ALA A 290 -8.68 -17.58 -3.10
C ALA A 290 -7.76 -16.36 -3.21
N ARG A 291 -8.17 -15.26 -2.58
CA ARG A 291 -7.39 -14.04 -2.38
C ARG A 291 -7.34 -13.64 -0.92
N CYS A 292 -6.16 -13.25 -0.46
CA CYS A 292 -5.98 -12.49 0.78
C CYS A 292 -5.36 -11.14 0.50
N ASP A 293 -5.61 -10.19 1.39
CA ASP A 293 -4.93 -8.91 1.47
C ASP A 293 -4.16 -8.85 2.79
N VAL A 294 -2.89 -8.47 2.73
CA VAL A 294 -2.05 -8.23 3.91
C VAL A 294 -2.05 -6.73 4.19
N TYR A 295 -2.02 -6.34 5.46
CA TYR A 295 -1.88 -4.95 5.90
C TYR A 295 -0.84 -4.91 7.01
N ALA A 296 0.37 -4.46 6.67
CA ALA A 296 1.43 -4.28 7.65
C ALA A 296 1.54 -2.80 8.02
N LEU A 297 1.28 -2.46 9.28
CA LEU A 297 1.25 -1.11 9.84
C LEU A 297 2.35 -0.95 10.93
N PRO A 298 3.62 -0.78 10.53
CA PRO A 298 4.73 -0.59 11.46
C PRO A 298 4.74 0.82 12.07
N ASP A 299 5.40 0.97 13.22
CA ASP A 299 5.73 2.28 13.77
C ASP A 299 6.68 3.02 12.82
N GLU A 300 6.23 4.18 12.34
CA GLU A 300 6.94 4.96 11.31
C GLU A 300 8.35 5.38 11.76
N ARG A 301 8.51 5.73 13.04
CA ARG A 301 9.78 6.24 13.57
C ARG A 301 10.78 5.12 13.77
N GLU A 302 10.31 3.96 14.24
CA GLU A 302 11.14 2.77 14.39
C GLU A 302 11.58 2.24 13.02
N LEU A 303 10.68 2.23 12.04
CA LEU A 303 11.02 1.86 10.67
C LEU A 303 12.04 2.83 10.04
N ALA A 304 11.83 4.14 10.18
CA ALA A 304 12.77 5.14 9.68
C ALA A 304 14.17 4.96 10.27
N ARG A 305 14.28 4.72 11.58
CA ARG A 305 15.56 4.43 12.24
C ARG A 305 16.22 3.17 11.71
N ALA A 306 15.47 2.08 11.54
CA ALA A 306 16.00 0.83 11.01
C ALA A 306 16.58 1.02 9.60
N LEU A 307 15.94 1.88 8.80
CA LEU A 307 16.38 2.18 7.43
C LEU A 307 17.58 3.12 7.38
N ASP A 308 17.66 4.11 8.27
CA ASP A 308 18.83 4.98 8.40
C ASP A 308 20.09 4.15 8.69
N HIS A 309 20.00 3.17 9.59
CA HIS A 309 21.13 2.29 9.94
C HIS A 309 21.67 1.47 8.76
N LEU A 310 20.80 1.08 7.81
CA LEU A 310 21.20 0.37 6.59
C LEU A 310 21.89 1.29 5.58
N SER A 311 21.57 2.58 5.59
CA SER A 311 22.12 3.57 4.67
C SER A 311 23.57 3.95 5.03
N ASP A 312 23.91 3.83 6.31
CA ASP A 312 25.25 4.08 6.87
C ASP A 312 26.19 2.86 6.82
N SER A 313 25.70 1.69 6.40
CA SER A 313 26.42 0.39 6.42
C SER A 313 26.93 -0.05 5.05
#